data_AF-A0A9X2KZ18-F1
#
_entry.id   AF-A0A9X2KZ18-F1
#
_cell.length_a   1.000
_cell.length_b   1.000
_cell.length_c   1.000
_cell.angle_alpha   90.00
_cell.angle_beta   90.00
_cell.angle_gamma   90.00
#
_symmetry.space_group_name_H-M   'P 1'
#
loop_
_entity.id
_entity.type
_entity.pdbx_description
1 polymer ?
#
loop_
_entity_poly.entity_id
_entity_poly.type
_entity_poly.pdbx_seq_one_letter_code
_entity_poly.pdbx_strand_id
1 'polypeptide(L)'
;MKTYSSLFLSFFVFLIVACSSDDDNLTPQKPTPVSNVIVEFDNDFRLFESTENTEVKLKFNKAAIEDGIIEIGISIPENLIFFTIPSASNGVIRVPVNKGDSHATFNLIPDNDNIIKGMRDISFTLKSTSSGFEIGEKDHLEVELIDDELYGKPKSFETTAGNWKVSKTYTYAADGKIQKIDWKKETPNLSTGTDTYYYLNGKLARINYSENLDEYFYWNDDKISSSEMVKNGEKTSLSTYEYNPEGSIASQTLYHPDETGMLKVSFVFAYIYFSDGNLNKQITFIPDTSFDGYAVISQRTHDNYSEKLNRFPVNEIVPTIITQKNLPGSYRIEENGTDLIYSFSYEFDSDNRAIKRSTSNEITTYSYY
;
A
#
# COMPACT_ATOMS: atom_id res chain seq x y z
N MET A 1 18.66 24.66 -64.47
CA MET A 1 17.37 25.33 -64.18
C MET A 1 17.67 26.68 -63.56
N LYS A 2 16.93 27.70 -63.99
CA LYS A 2 17.31 29.12 -63.99
C LYS A 2 17.26 29.80 -62.61
N THR A 3 18.17 30.76 -62.47
CA THR A 3 18.32 31.84 -61.48
C THR A 3 17.32 33.00 -61.66
N TYR A 4 17.43 34.00 -60.74
CA TYR A 4 16.92 35.39 -60.72
C TYR A 4 15.61 35.62 -59.93
N SER A 5 15.32 36.71 -59.20
CA SER A 5 15.90 38.02 -58.77
C SER A 5 14.75 39.06 -58.83
N SER A 6 14.87 40.17 -58.08
CA SER A 6 14.02 41.38 -57.99
C SER A 6 12.74 41.25 -57.15
N LEU A 7 12.52 41.99 -56.05
CA LEU A 7 12.64 43.43 -55.75
C LEU A 7 11.54 44.27 -56.44
N PHE A 8 10.49 44.60 -55.70
CA PHE A 8 9.66 45.77 -55.97
C PHE A 8 9.28 46.47 -54.66
N LEU A 9 9.94 47.61 -54.48
CA LEU A 9 9.61 48.72 -53.60
C LEU A 9 8.33 49.38 -54.13
N SER A 10 7.32 49.61 -53.29
CA SER A 10 6.31 50.62 -53.62
C SER A 10 5.88 51.37 -52.36
N PHE A 11 6.29 52.63 -52.38
CA PHE A 11 6.06 53.70 -51.42
C PHE A 11 4.75 54.37 -51.84
N PHE A 12 3.74 54.41 -50.97
CA PHE A 12 2.54 55.22 -51.18
C PHE A 12 2.25 56.05 -49.94
N VAL A 13 2.71 57.30 -50.01
CA VAL A 13 2.33 58.39 -49.12
C VAL A 13 1.04 58.99 -49.67
N PHE A 14 -0.01 59.02 -48.87
CA PHE A 14 -1.10 59.98 -49.01
C PHE A 14 -1.31 60.68 -47.67
N LEU A 15 -0.88 61.94 -47.63
CA LEU A 15 -1.30 62.93 -46.66
C LEU A 15 -2.70 63.40 -47.05
N ILE A 16 -3.67 63.28 -46.15
CA ILE A 16 -4.82 64.19 -46.11
C ILE A 16 -5.02 64.62 -44.66
N VAL A 17 -4.80 65.90 -44.43
CA VAL A 17 -5.14 66.65 -43.23
C VAL A 17 -6.65 66.91 -43.26
N ALA A 18 -7.35 66.51 -42.20
CA ALA A 18 -8.66 67.05 -41.86
C ALA A 18 -8.66 67.38 -40.36
N CYS A 19 -8.40 68.65 -40.05
CA CYS A 19 -8.76 69.23 -38.77
C CYS A 19 -10.29 69.38 -38.74
N SER A 20 -10.96 68.67 -37.84
CA SER A 20 -12.22 69.15 -37.26
C SER A 20 -11.97 69.43 -35.80
N SER A 21 -11.81 70.71 -35.49
CA SER A 21 -12.10 71.28 -34.17
C SER A 21 -13.57 71.05 -33.86
N ASP A 22 -13.87 70.30 -32.81
CA ASP A 22 -14.95 70.57 -31.85
C ASP A 22 -15.04 69.45 -30.79
N ASP A 23 -15.47 69.85 -29.59
CA ASP A 23 -15.82 69.06 -28.40
C ASP A 23 -14.72 68.58 -27.43
N ASP A 24 -14.08 69.56 -26.78
CA ASP A 24 -13.64 69.43 -25.39
C ASP A 24 -14.87 69.33 -24.45
N ASN A 25 -15.43 68.13 -24.33
CA ASN A 25 -16.25 67.74 -23.17
C ASN A 25 -16.29 66.22 -23.03
N LEU A 26 -15.10 65.62 -22.84
CA LEU A 26 -15.01 64.26 -22.30
C LEU A 26 -15.47 64.29 -20.85
N THR A 27 -16.69 63.82 -20.62
CA THR A 27 -17.14 63.42 -19.29
C THR A 27 -16.10 62.48 -18.68
N PRO A 28 -15.78 62.57 -17.36
CA PRO A 28 -14.82 61.66 -16.75
C PRO A 28 -15.28 60.23 -17.02
N GLN A 29 -14.51 59.48 -17.81
CA GLN A 29 -14.74 58.04 -17.95
C GLN A 29 -14.70 57.48 -16.53
N LYS A 30 -15.85 57.00 -16.05
CA LYS A 30 -15.94 56.23 -14.81
C LYS A 30 -14.90 55.12 -14.93
N PRO A 31 -13.92 55.01 -14.01
CA PRO A 31 -12.85 54.04 -14.13
C PRO A 31 -13.49 52.66 -14.34
N THR A 32 -13.08 52.00 -15.44
CA THR A 32 -13.50 50.63 -15.71
C THR A 32 -13.11 49.80 -14.48
N PRO A 33 -14.04 49.06 -13.86
CA PRO A 33 -13.71 48.22 -12.72
C PRO A 33 -12.58 47.29 -13.12
N VAL A 34 -11.42 47.42 -12.47
CA VAL A 34 -10.35 46.45 -12.65
C VAL A 34 -10.87 45.15 -12.07
N SER A 35 -11.09 44.14 -12.90
CA SER A 35 -11.55 42.85 -12.39
C SER A 35 -10.49 42.28 -11.44
N ASN A 36 -10.91 41.56 -10.41
CA ASN A 36 -9.99 40.90 -9.49
C ASN A 36 -9.24 39.76 -10.18
N VAL A 37 -8.11 39.36 -9.59
CA VAL A 37 -7.35 38.17 -9.96
C VAL A 37 -7.99 36.98 -9.25
N ILE A 38 -8.46 35.99 -10.03
CA ILE A 38 -9.06 34.77 -9.48
C ILE A 38 -7.94 33.82 -9.05
N VAL A 39 -8.00 33.34 -7.81
CA VAL A 39 -7.04 32.43 -7.18
C VAL A 39 -7.70 31.08 -6.95
N GLU A 40 -7.03 30.00 -7.38
CA GLU A 40 -7.52 28.63 -7.28
C GLU A 40 -6.39 27.64 -6.97
N PHE A 41 -6.72 26.53 -6.31
CA PHE A 41 -5.83 25.38 -6.21
C PHE A 41 -5.74 24.61 -7.54
N ASP A 42 -4.71 23.77 -7.65
CA ASP A 42 -4.65 22.74 -8.67
C ASP A 42 -5.52 21.51 -8.29
N ASN A 43 -5.33 20.38 -8.96
CA ASN A 43 -5.96 19.12 -8.57
C ASN A 43 -5.33 18.52 -7.31
N ASP A 44 -6.14 17.73 -6.61
CA ASP A 44 -5.71 16.86 -5.51
C ASP A 44 -4.56 15.94 -5.94
N PHE A 45 -3.71 15.59 -4.99
CA PHE A 45 -2.55 14.74 -5.26
C PHE A 45 -2.16 13.87 -4.07
N ARG A 46 -1.32 12.87 -4.34
CA ARG A 46 -0.74 11.97 -3.33
C ARG A 46 0.68 12.41 -3.04
N LEU A 47 1.08 12.39 -1.78
CA LEU A 47 2.39 12.81 -1.32
C LEU A 47 2.99 11.74 -0.40
N PHE A 48 4.16 11.20 -0.73
CA PHE A 48 4.84 10.26 0.18
C PHE A 48 5.49 10.99 1.35
N GLU A 49 5.42 10.42 2.56
CA GLU A 49 6.09 10.97 3.75
C GLU A 49 7.60 11.11 3.54
N SER A 50 8.23 10.19 2.81
CA SER A 50 9.64 10.30 2.38
C SER A 50 9.96 11.41 1.37
N THR A 51 8.98 12.17 0.90
CA THR A 51 9.22 13.32 0.02
C THR A 51 9.76 14.50 0.83
N GLU A 52 10.98 14.95 0.55
CA GLU A 52 11.63 16.05 1.31
C GLU A 52 10.82 17.35 1.30
N ASN A 53 10.25 17.72 0.16
CA ASN A 53 9.46 18.93 0.00
C ASN A 53 8.61 18.85 -1.28
N THR A 54 7.38 19.36 -1.22
CA THR A 54 6.50 19.53 -2.39
C THR A 54 6.01 20.97 -2.50
N GLU A 55 6.21 21.58 -3.65
CA GLU A 55 5.64 22.89 -3.97
C GLU A 55 4.15 22.74 -4.33
N VAL A 56 3.29 23.43 -3.59
CA VAL A 56 1.86 23.55 -3.87
C VAL A 56 1.61 24.89 -4.56
N LYS A 57 1.00 24.83 -5.74
CA LYS A 57 0.78 25.98 -6.62
C LYS A 57 -0.66 26.49 -6.57
N LEU A 58 -0.81 27.78 -6.32
CA LEU A 58 -2.05 28.54 -6.47
C LEU A 58 -2.06 29.20 -7.86
N LYS A 59 -2.99 28.79 -8.71
CA LYS A 59 -3.11 29.33 -10.08
C LYS A 59 -3.87 30.64 -10.06
N PHE A 60 -3.36 31.61 -10.82
CA PHE A 60 -4.07 32.85 -11.09
C PHE A 60 -4.62 32.85 -12.52
N ASN A 61 -5.83 33.38 -12.71
CA ASN A 61 -6.40 33.53 -14.06
C ASN A 61 -5.69 34.61 -14.91
N LYS A 62 -4.95 35.53 -14.27
CA LYS A 62 -4.12 36.57 -14.87
C LYS A 62 -3.05 37.03 -13.87
N ALA A 63 -2.06 37.80 -14.34
CA ALA A 63 -1.02 38.32 -13.47
C ALA A 63 -1.58 39.22 -12.35
N ALA A 64 -0.98 39.13 -11.16
CA ALA A 64 -1.31 39.94 -9.99
C ALA A 64 -1.23 41.44 -10.33
N ILE A 65 -2.29 42.19 -10.01
CA ILE A 65 -2.38 43.63 -10.31
C ILE A 65 -1.75 44.51 -9.22
N GLU A 66 -1.63 43.96 -8.01
CA GLU A 66 -1.02 44.56 -6.83
C GLU A 66 -0.42 43.49 -5.91
N ASP A 67 0.39 43.92 -4.95
CA ASP A 67 0.93 43.04 -3.91
C ASP A 67 -0.19 42.64 -2.93
N GLY A 68 -0.10 41.44 -2.37
CA GLY A 68 -1.14 40.95 -1.47
C GLY A 68 -0.74 39.73 -0.65
N ILE A 69 -1.71 39.24 0.11
CA ILE A 69 -1.62 38.00 0.90
C ILE A 69 -2.84 37.15 0.59
N ILE A 70 -2.60 35.86 0.36
CA ILE A 70 -3.62 34.80 0.32
C ILE A 70 -3.54 34.02 1.63
N GLU A 71 -4.66 33.90 2.34
CA GLU A 71 -4.75 33.10 3.57
C GLU A 71 -5.34 31.72 3.27
N ILE A 72 -4.60 30.67 3.63
CA ILE A 72 -4.98 29.27 3.43
C ILE A 72 -5.21 28.63 4.79
N GLY A 73 -6.42 28.13 5.03
CA GLY A 73 -6.74 27.35 6.21
C GLY A 73 -6.34 25.88 6.03
N ILE A 74 -5.87 25.27 7.12
CA ILE A 74 -5.46 23.87 7.19
C ILE A 74 -6.47 23.11 8.04
N SER A 75 -6.88 21.93 7.59
CA SER A 75 -7.59 20.93 8.38
C SER A 75 -6.86 19.59 8.29
N ILE A 76 -6.48 19.02 9.43
CA ILE A 76 -5.75 17.76 9.51
C ILE A 76 -6.35 16.80 10.55
N PRO A 77 -6.15 15.48 10.36
CA PRO A 77 -6.39 14.47 11.38
C PRO A 77 -5.57 14.74 12.65
N GLU A 78 -6.07 14.23 13.77
CA GLU A 78 -5.32 14.29 15.04
C GLU A 78 -3.95 13.59 14.92
N ASN A 79 -2.93 14.18 15.55
CA ASN A 79 -1.56 13.67 15.63
C ASN A 79 -0.78 13.60 14.30
N LEU A 80 -1.27 14.21 13.22
CA LEU A 80 -0.49 14.37 12.00
C LEU A 80 0.52 15.52 12.14
N ILE A 81 1.79 15.25 11.82
CA ILE A 81 2.87 16.24 11.85
C ILE A 81 3.32 16.53 10.42
N PHE A 82 3.37 17.81 10.07
CA PHE A 82 3.96 18.30 8.83
C PHE A 82 4.32 19.78 9.00
N PHE A 83 5.10 20.31 8.06
CA PHE A 83 5.54 21.70 8.06
C PHE A 83 5.18 22.37 6.73
N THR A 84 5.03 23.69 6.78
CA THR A 84 4.82 24.50 5.57
C THR A 84 5.82 25.64 5.50
N ILE A 85 6.11 26.10 4.29
CA ILE A 85 6.86 27.35 4.07
C ILE A 85 6.05 28.21 3.09
N PRO A 86 5.52 29.38 3.52
CA PRO A 86 5.62 29.97 4.86
C PRO A 86 5.00 29.10 5.97
N SER A 87 5.51 29.22 7.21
CA SER A 87 5.01 28.45 8.34
C SER A 87 3.57 28.83 8.70
N ALA A 88 2.70 27.84 8.86
CA ALA A 88 1.36 28.06 9.35
C ALA A 88 1.37 28.62 10.79
N SER A 89 0.47 29.56 11.07
CA SER A 89 0.22 30.09 12.41
C SER A 89 -1.27 30.00 12.69
N ASN A 90 -1.65 29.37 13.81
CA ASN A 90 -3.06 29.10 14.17
C ASN A 90 -3.85 28.40 13.04
N GLY A 91 -3.22 27.43 12.37
CA GLY A 91 -3.86 26.69 11.27
C GLY A 91 -4.03 27.47 9.97
N VAL A 92 -3.35 28.62 9.82
CA VAL A 92 -3.41 29.46 8.62
C VAL A 92 -2.02 29.70 8.04
N ILE A 93 -1.85 29.44 6.74
CA ILE A 93 -0.69 29.82 5.95
C ILE A 93 -0.97 31.19 5.32
N ARG A 94 -0.02 32.11 5.41
CA ARG A 94 -0.08 33.42 4.75
C ARG A 94 0.91 33.46 3.61
N VAL A 95 0.42 33.33 2.39
CA VAL A 95 1.26 33.29 1.18
C VAL A 95 1.35 34.71 0.59
N PRO A 96 2.54 35.33 0.56
CA PRO A 96 2.71 36.64 -0.05
C PRO A 96 2.65 36.52 -1.58
N VAL A 97 2.09 37.56 -2.21
CA VAL A 97 2.01 37.69 -3.67
C VAL A 97 2.57 39.06 -4.06
N ASN A 98 3.43 39.11 -5.07
CA ASN A 98 3.90 40.36 -5.64
C ASN A 98 3.12 40.69 -6.91
N LYS A 99 2.98 41.98 -7.19
CA LYS A 99 2.45 42.47 -8.45
C LYS A 99 3.22 41.88 -9.62
N GLY A 100 2.49 41.38 -10.61
CA GLY A 100 3.03 40.72 -11.80
C GLY A 100 3.17 39.21 -11.68
N ASP A 101 3.05 38.64 -10.46
CA ASP A 101 3.08 37.19 -10.27
C ASP A 101 1.92 36.51 -11.01
N SER A 102 2.21 35.39 -11.67
CA SER A 102 1.20 34.58 -12.39
C SER A 102 0.63 33.45 -11.55
N HIS A 103 1.18 33.24 -10.36
CA HIS A 103 0.81 32.23 -9.39
C HIS A 103 1.48 32.57 -8.06
N ALA A 104 1.00 31.95 -6.99
CA ALA A 104 1.69 31.92 -5.71
C ALA A 104 1.95 30.47 -5.31
N THR A 105 2.93 30.26 -4.44
CA THR A 105 3.28 28.91 -3.98
C THR A 105 3.54 28.88 -2.49
N PHE A 106 3.31 27.71 -1.90
CA PHE A 106 3.84 27.37 -0.60
C PHE A 106 4.40 25.95 -0.67
N ASN A 107 5.31 25.63 0.23
CA ASN A 107 5.91 24.32 0.33
C ASN A 107 5.22 23.51 1.42
N LEU A 108 5.02 22.22 1.15
CA LEU A 108 4.53 21.20 2.07
C LEU A 108 5.66 20.20 2.33
N ILE A 109 6.02 20.03 3.60
CA ILE A 109 7.12 19.18 4.06
C ILE A 109 6.52 18.15 5.04
N PRO A 110 6.30 16.89 4.61
CA PRO A 110 5.90 15.81 5.50
C PRO A 110 6.93 15.53 6.61
N ASP A 111 6.47 14.95 7.72
CA ASP A 111 7.34 14.39 8.74
C ASP A 111 7.62 12.92 8.42
N ASN A 112 8.80 12.65 7.85
CA ASN A 112 9.25 11.30 7.51
C ASN A 112 9.81 10.60 8.76
N ASP A 113 9.23 9.47 9.13
CA ASP A 113 9.73 8.64 10.24
C ASP A 113 9.95 7.17 9.80
N ASN A 114 9.82 6.21 10.70
CA ASN A 114 9.87 4.78 10.36
C ASN A 114 8.74 4.04 11.10
N ILE A 115 7.61 4.73 11.29
CA ILE A 115 6.49 4.31 12.12
C ILE A 115 5.24 4.29 11.26
N ILE A 116 4.59 3.12 11.19
CA ILE A 116 3.29 3.02 10.53
C ILE A 116 2.25 3.83 11.30
N LYS A 117 1.82 4.93 10.71
CA LYS A 117 0.69 5.77 11.10
C LYS A 117 -0.50 5.50 10.17
N GLY A 118 -0.25 4.97 8.97
CA GLY A 118 -1.20 4.74 7.90
C GLY A 118 -1.53 6.00 7.10
N MET A 119 -2.15 5.83 5.95
CA MET A 119 -2.48 6.94 5.03
C MET A 119 -3.39 7.98 5.69
N ARG A 120 -3.19 9.26 5.38
CA ARG A 120 -3.92 10.40 5.99
C ARG A 120 -4.21 11.47 4.95
N ASP A 121 -5.34 12.15 5.09
CA ASP A 121 -5.69 13.27 4.23
C ASP A 121 -5.37 14.60 4.90
N ILE A 122 -4.74 15.52 4.18
CA ILE A 122 -4.54 16.92 4.56
C ILE A 122 -5.45 17.76 3.68
N SER A 123 -6.27 18.60 4.30
CA SER A 123 -7.21 19.46 3.60
C SER A 123 -6.76 20.92 3.71
N PHE A 124 -6.63 21.60 2.57
CA PHE A 124 -6.36 23.04 2.48
C PHE A 124 -7.56 23.78 1.91
N THR A 125 -7.86 24.98 2.43
CA THR A 125 -8.97 25.81 1.95
C THR A 125 -8.53 27.26 1.80
N LEU A 126 -8.84 27.91 0.68
CA LEU A 126 -8.67 29.35 0.52
C LEU A 126 -9.67 30.07 1.45
N LYS A 127 -9.16 30.75 2.48
CA LYS A 127 -9.99 31.39 3.52
C LYS A 127 -10.30 32.85 3.19
N SER A 128 -9.29 33.59 2.78
CA SER A 128 -9.42 35.00 2.46
C SER A 128 -8.29 35.44 1.52
N THR A 129 -8.53 36.54 0.82
CA THR A 129 -7.54 37.19 -0.05
C THR A 129 -7.53 38.68 0.23
N SER A 130 -6.39 39.31 -0.01
CA SER A 130 -6.26 40.77 0.01
C SER A 130 -7.07 41.43 -1.11
N SER A 131 -7.17 42.77 -1.10
CA SER A 131 -7.78 43.52 -2.21
C SER A 131 -7.10 43.16 -3.54
N GLY A 132 -7.84 43.28 -4.65
CA GLY A 132 -7.36 42.92 -5.98
C GLY A 132 -7.41 41.43 -6.32
N PHE A 133 -7.75 40.56 -5.37
CA PHE A 133 -7.88 39.12 -5.53
C PHE A 133 -9.28 38.63 -5.17
N GLU A 134 -9.70 37.52 -5.78
CA GLU A 134 -10.97 36.83 -5.54
C GLU A 134 -10.73 35.32 -5.54
N ILE A 135 -11.46 34.57 -4.70
CA ILE A 135 -11.36 33.11 -4.62
C ILE A 135 -12.19 32.51 -5.76
N GLY A 136 -11.60 31.58 -6.52
CA GLY A 136 -12.28 30.88 -7.60
C GLY A 136 -13.07 29.64 -7.15
N GLU A 137 -13.44 28.79 -8.10
CA GLU A 137 -14.27 27.61 -7.84
C GLU A 137 -13.50 26.49 -7.13
N LYS A 138 -12.20 26.36 -7.41
CA LYS A 138 -11.31 25.40 -6.74
C LYS A 138 -10.67 26.02 -5.50
N ASP A 139 -11.49 26.24 -4.49
CA ASP A 139 -11.07 26.80 -3.20
C ASP A 139 -10.57 25.74 -2.20
N HIS A 140 -10.61 24.47 -2.57
CA HIS A 140 -10.18 23.32 -1.78
C HIS A 140 -9.08 22.51 -2.46
N LEU A 141 -8.22 21.90 -1.66
CA LEU A 141 -7.21 20.93 -2.07
C LEU A 141 -7.12 19.83 -1.03
N GLU A 142 -7.26 18.59 -1.47
CA GLU A 142 -6.98 17.39 -0.67
C GLU A 142 -5.63 16.81 -1.07
N VAL A 143 -4.81 16.48 -0.05
CA VAL A 143 -3.53 15.81 -0.22
C VAL A 143 -3.57 14.50 0.56
N GLU A 144 -3.55 13.38 -0.14
CA GLU A 144 -3.40 12.05 0.50
C GLU A 144 -1.92 11.83 0.82
N LEU A 145 -1.57 11.92 2.10
CA LEU A 145 -0.26 11.60 2.62
C LEU A 145 -0.09 10.08 2.72
N ILE A 146 0.92 9.58 2.02
CA ILE A 146 1.25 8.17 1.88
C ILE A 146 2.40 7.83 2.82
N ASP A 147 2.08 7.03 3.83
CA ASP A 147 3.02 6.37 4.73
C ASP A 147 3.81 5.31 3.93
N ASP A 148 5.10 5.55 3.69
CA ASP A 148 5.93 4.68 2.88
C ASP A 148 6.36 3.39 3.59
N GLU A 149 6.33 3.35 4.93
CA GLU A 149 6.46 2.10 5.69
C GLU A 149 5.29 1.16 5.41
N LEU A 150 4.08 1.69 5.21
CA LEU A 150 2.87 0.91 4.94
C LEU A 150 2.68 0.64 3.45
N TYR A 151 3.09 1.57 2.57
CA TYR A 151 2.87 1.47 1.13
C TYR A 151 3.36 0.15 0.54
N GLY A 152 2.49 -0.52 -0.21
CA GLY A 152 2.81 -1.79 -0.87
C GLY A 152 2.89 -3.00 0.06
N LYS A 153 2.60 -2.85 1.36
CA LYS A 153 2.36 -4.01 2.24
C LYS A 153 1.04 -4.70 1.86
N PRO A 154 0.94 -6.03 2.03
CA PRO A 154 -0.31 -6.76 1.84
C PRO A 154 -1.44 -6.17 2.68
N LYS A 155 -2.55 -5.77 2.06
CA LYS A 155 -3.73 -5.28 2.76
C LYS A 155 -4.78 -6.36 2.91
N SER A 156 -5.10 -7.04 1.81
CA SER A 156 -6.06 -8.14 1.83
C SER A 156 -5.90 -9.05 0.64
N PHE A 157 -6.39 -10.28 0.77
CA PHE A 157 -6.68 -11.12 -0.37
C PHE A 157 -8.05 -11.77 -0.23
N GLU A 158 -8.61 -12.17 -1.36
CA GLU A 158 -9.86 -12.91 -1.43
C GLU A 158 -9.76 -14.00 -2.49
N THR A 159 -9.97 -15.24 -2.09
CA THR A 159 -10.02 -16.41 -2.97
C THR A 159 -11.46 -16.89 -3.10
N THR A 160 -11.90 -17.16 -4.32
CA THR A 160 -13.21 -17.74 -4.64
C THR A 160 -13.04 -18.96 -5.55
N ALA A 161 -13.70 -20.07 -5.22
CA ALA A 161 -13.78 -21.28 -6.05
C ALA A 161 -15.17 -21.92 -5.92
N GLY A 162 -15.98 -21.88 -6.98
CA GLY A 162 -17.38 -22.33 -6.91
C GLY A 162 -18.16 -21.57 -5.83
N ASN A 163 -18.75 -22.30 -4.88
CA ASN A 163 -19.49 -21.72 -3.74
C ASN A 163 -18.60 -21.43 -2.51
N TRP A 164 -17.30 -21.69 -2.60
CA TRP A 164 -16.36 -21.44 -1.51
C TRP A 164 -15.69 -20.07 -1.68
N LYS A 165 -15.60 -19.33 -0.59
CA LYS A 165 -14.94 -18.04 -0.54
C LYS A 165 -14.11 -17.90 0.74
N VAL A 166 -12.89 -17.40 0.64
CA VAL A 166 -12.06 -17.03 1.79
C VAL A 166 -11.45 -15.67 1.57
N SER A 167 -11.43 -14.82 2.60
CA SER A 167 -10.67 -13.58 2.58
C SER A 167 -9.91 -13.37 3.88
N LYS A 168 -8.79 -12.66 3.78
CA LYS A 168 -7.97 -12.21 4.91
C LYS A 168 -7.63 -10.74 4.72
N THR A 169 -7.68 -9.96 5.81
CA THR A 169 -7.28 -8.56 5.87
C THR A 169 -6.23 -8.38 6.95
N TYR A 170 -5.11 -7.77 6.61
CA TYR A 170 -3.95 -7.61 7.49
C TYR A 170 -3.94 -6.20 8.08
N THR A 171 -3.69 -6.09 9.37
CA THR A 171 -3.39 -4.82 10.06
C THR A 171 -1.99 -4.90 10.63
N TYR A 172 -1.24 -3.82 10.53
CA TYR A 172 0.15 -3.74 10.98
C TYR A 172 0.28 -2.89 12.24
N ALA A 173 1.22 -3.26 13.10
CA ALA A 173 1.68 -2.41 14.19
C ALA A 173 2.60 -1.30 13.65
N ALA A 174 2.85 -0.30 14.50
CA ALA A 174 3.77 0.81 14.25
C ALA A 174 5.15 0.39 13.70
N ASP A 175 5.66 -0.76 14.14
CA ASP A 175 6.98 -1.29 13.72
C ASP A 175 6.92 -2.14 12.44
N GLY A 176 5.79 -2.14 11.73
CA GLY A 176 5.62 -2.82 10.46
C GLY A 176 5.32 -4.31 10.54
N LYS A 177 5.21 -4.91 11.73
CA LYS A 177 4.83 -6.31 11.91
C LYS A 177 3.31 -6.48 11.84
N ILE A 178 2.85 -7.67 11.46
CA ILE A 178 1.42 -7.99 11.44
C ILE A 178 0.91 -7.95 12.89
N GLN A 179 -0.05 -7.09 13.18
CA GLN A 179 -0.71 -7.05 14.48
C GLN A 179 -1.92 -7.96 14.51
N LYS A 180 -2.67 -8.00 13.40
CA LYS A 180 -3.97 -8.65 13.35
C LYS A 180 -4.30 -9.11 11.94
N ILE A 181 -4.98 -10.26 11.84
CA ILE A 181 -5.59 -10.74 10.61
C ILE A 181 -7.07 -10.98 10.86
N ASP A 182 -7.93 -10.23 10.16
CA ASP A 182 -9.36 -10.53 10.13
C ASP A 182 -9.64 -11.45 8.94
N TRP A 183 -10.27 -12.60 9.19
CA TRP A 183 -10.57 -13.58 8.16
C TRP A 183 -12.06 -13.87 8.04
N LYS A 184 -12.47 -14.23 6.83
CA LYS A 184 -13.82 -14.69 6.51
C LYS A 184 -13.72 -15.94 5.66
N LYS A 185 -14.57 -16.92 5.93
CA LYS A 185 -14.70 -18.16 5.15
C LYS A 185 -16.17 -18.47 4.93
N GLU A 186 -16.54 -18.82 3.71
CA GLU A 186 -17.91 -19.14 3.33
C GLU A 186 -17.94 -20.55 2.73
N THR A 187 -18.56 -21.52 3.43
CA THR A 187 -18.71 -22.91 2.94
C THR A 187 -19.75 -23.71 3.76
N PRO A 188 -21.00 -23.89 3.30
CA PRO A 188 -21.82 -22.90 2.58
C PRO A 188 -22.18 -21.68 3.45
N ASN A 189 -21.93 -21.75 4.76
CA ASN A 189 -22.22 -20.68 5.70
C ASN A 189 -21.00 -19.79 5.92
N LEU A 190 -21.25 -18.52 6.26
CA LEU A 190 -20.22 -17.57 6.66
C LEU A 190 -19.70 -17.88 8.07
N SER A 191 -18.38 -17.98 8.19
CA SER A 191 -17.61 -17.95 9.43
C SER A 191 -16.63 -16.80 9.37
N THR A 192 -16.42 -16.13 10.49
CA THR A 192 -15.45 -15.04 10.63
C THR A 192 -14.62 -15.25 11.87
N GLY A 193 -13.41 -14.71 11.88
CA GLY A 193 -12.56 -14.69 13.05
C GLY A 193 -11.43 -13.71 12.92
N THR A 194 -10.61 -13.65 13.96
CA THR A 194 -9.51 -12.70 14.07
C THR A 194 -8.32 -13.41 14.70
N ASP A 195 -7.18 -13.34 14.04
CA ASP A 195 -5.91 -13.83 14.56
C ASP A 195 -5.12 -12.61 15.07
N THR A 196 -4.79 -12.56 16.36
CA THR A 196 -4.06 -11.44 16.97
C THR A 196 -2.65 -11.84 17.34
N TYR A 197 -1.67 -11.09 16.86
CA TYR A 197 -0.25 -11.39 16.94
C TYR A 197 0.41 -10.59 18.07
N TYR A 198 1.20 -11.27 18.89
CA TYR A 198 1.93 -10.68 20.00
C TYR A 198 3.42 -10.99 19.87
N TYR A 199 4.24 -9.96 20.07
CA TYR A 199 5.68 -10.04 19.93
C TYR A 199 6.37 -9.75 21.27
N LEU A 200 7.48 -10.44 21.53
CA LEU A 200 8.37 -10.19 22.66
C LEU A 200 9.78 -9.99 22.11
N ASN A 201 10.41 -8.85 22.44
CA ASN A 201 11.74 -8.48 21.95
C ASN A 201 11.85 -8.57 20.41
N GLY A 202 10.80 -8.16 19.70
CA GLY A 202 10.74 -8.19 18.23
C GLY A 202 10.48 -9.57 17.61
N LYS A 203 10.36 -10.64 18.40
CA LYS A 203 10.09 -12.02 17.93
C LYS A 203 8.65 -12.41 18.18
N LEU A 204 8.05 -13.18 17.28
CA LEU A 204 6.68 -13.67 17.43
C LEU A 204 6.61 -14.56 18.67
N ALA A 205 5.80 -14.18 19.65
CA ALA A 205 5.70 -14.90 20.92
C ALA A 205 4.38 -15.66 21.05
N ARG A 206 3.29 -15.10 20.51
CA ARG A 206 1.96 -15.71 20.61
C ARG A 206 1.05 -15.26 19.47
N ILE A 207 0.18 -16.16 19.02
CA ILE A 207 -1.01 -15.83 18.24
C ILE A 207 -2.25 -16.24 19.04
N ASN A 208 -3.21 -15.34 19.19
CA ASN A 208 -4.53 -15.64 19.72
C ASN A 208 -5.52 -15.80 18.57
N TYR A 209 -6.12 -16.98 18.42
CA TYR A 209 -7.05 -17.30 17.32
C TYR A 209 -8.52 -17.10 17.71
N SER A 210 -8.83 -17.29 18.99
CA SER A 210 -10.16 -17.06 19.56
C SER A 210 -10.06 -16.96 21.08
N GLU A 211 -11.20 -16.73 21.74
CA GLU A 211 -11.30 -16.91 23.19
C GLU A 211 -10.77 -18.29 23.58
N ASN A 212 -9.82 -18.32 24.52
CA ASN A 212 -9.20 -19.53 25.05
C ASN A 212 -8.48 -20.41 24.02
N LEU A 213 -8.07 -19.89 22.85
CA LEU A 213 -7.24 -20.61 21.88
C LEU A 213 -6.02 -19.76 21.50
N ASP A 214 -4.87 -20.16 22.02
CA ASP A 214 -3.59 -19.51 21.78
C ASP A 214 -2.58 -20.49 21.19
N GLU A 215 -1.67 -19.99 20.37
CA GLU A 215 -0.44 -20.68 20.01
C GLU A 215 0.76 -19.88 20.50
N TYR A 216 1.62 -20.52 21.29
CA TYR A 216 2.84 -19.94 21.85
C TYR A 216 4.06 -20.38 21.04
N PHE A 217 4.96 -19.46 20.73
CA PHE A 217 6.16 -19.72 19.92
C PHE A 217 7.42 -19.56 20.74
N TYR A 218 8.30 -20.55 20.67
CA TYR A 218 9.55 -20.60 21.41
C TYR A 218 10.74 -20.53 20.46
N TRP A 219 11.71 -19.72 20.83
CA TRP A 219 12.87 -19.42 20.00
C TRP A 219 14.15 -19.94 20.64
N ASN A 220 15.01 -20.53 19.82
CA ASN A 220 16.41 -20.76 20.11
C ASN A 220 17.22 -19.87 19.17
N ASP A 221 17.90 -18.86 19.72
CA ASP A 221 18.50 -17.76 18.97
C ASP A 221 17.46 -17.13 18.03
N ASP A 222 17.76 -17.03 16.73
CA ASP A 222 16.88 -16.42 15.71
C ASP A 222 16.03 -17.45 14.95
N LYS A 223 15.83 -18.64 15.52
CA LYS A 223 15.01 -19.71 14.93
C LYS A 223 13.91 -20.14 15.90
N ILE A 224 12.71 -20.37 15.38
CA ILE A 224 11.61 -20.93 16.16
C ILE A 224 11.91 -22.42 16.35
N SER A 225 12.13 -22.85 17.58
CA SER A 225 12.40 -24.25 17.89
C SER A 225 11.10 -25.06 17.99
N SER A 226 10.04 -24.43 18.49
CA SER A 226 8.75 -25.10 18.71
C SER A 226 7.59 -24.11 18.80
N SER A 227 6.38 -24.63 18.62
CA SER A 227 5.13 -23.93 18.95
C SER A 227 4.17 -24.85 19.71
N GLU A 228 3.33 -24.28 20.57
CA GLU A 228 2.38 -25.02 21.40
C GLU A 228 0.98 -24.43 21.26
N MET A 229 0.03 -25.24 20.80
CA MET A 229 -1.38 -24.87 20.80
C MET A 229 -1.98 -25.17 22.16
N VAL A 230 -2.59 -24.16 22.79
CA VAL A 230 -3.26 -24.24 24.08
C VAL A 230 -4.71 -23.86 23.93
N LYS A 231 -5.61 -24.78 24.31
CA LYS A 231 -7.06 -24.56 24.30
C LYS A 231 -7.61 -24.72 25.71
N ASN A 232 -8.34 -23.73 26.22
CA ASN A 232 -8.91 -23.74 27.57
C ASN A 232 -7.85 -24.02 28.67
N GLY A 233 -6.62 -23.54 28.48
CA GLY A 233 -5.50 -23.77 29.40
C GLY A 233 -4.81 -25.13 29.26
N GLU A 234 -5.27 -26.01 28.37
CA GLU A 234 -4.67 -27.32 28.12
C GLU A 234 -3.91 -27.34 26.80
N LYS A 235 -2.72 -27.96 26.80
CA LYS A 235 -1.92 -28.14 25.58
C LYS A 235 -2.56 -29.18 24.68
N THR A 236 -3.04 -28.76 23.51
CA THR A 236 -3.70 -29.64 22.53
C THR A 236 -2.76 -30.11 21.43
N SER A 237 -1.68 -29.39 21.17
CA SER A 237 -0.63 -29.85 20.26
C SER A 237 0.72 -29.18 20.53
N LEU A 238 1.79 -29.81 20.06
CA LEU A 238 3.15 -29.28 20.04
C LEU A 238 3.70 -29.47 18.63
N SER A 239 4.32 -28.43 18.06
CA SER A 239 5.15 -28.53 16.87
C SER A 239 6.61 -28.34 17.25
N THR A 240 7.52 -29.14 16.68
CA THR A 240 8.97 -28.88 16.73
C THR A 240 9.52 -28.68 15.34
N TYR A 241 10.47 -27.77 15.18
CA TYR A 241 11.00 -27.37 13.88
C TYR A 241 12.49 -27.64 13.78
N GLU A 242 12.90 -28.16 12.63
CA GLU A 242 14.30 -28.32 12.26
C GLU A 242 14.61 -27.52 11.01
N TYR A 243 15.86 -27.09 10.89
CA TYR A 243 16.29 -26.18 9.82
C TYR A 243 17.42 -26.80 9.00
N ASN A 244 17.42 -26.52 7.69
CA ASN A 244 18.54 -26.86 6.83
C ASN A 244 19.74 -25.90 7.08
N PRO A 245 20.93 -26.20 6.52
CA PRO A 245 22.10 -25.34 6.65
C PRO A 245 21.88 -23.91 6.13
N GLU A 246 20.99 -23.73 5.16
CA GLU A 246 20.62 -22.43 4.58
C GLU A 246 19.69 -21.60 5.49
N GLY A 247 19.18 -22.19 6.58
CA GLY A 247 18.33 -21.51 7.56
C GLY A 247 16.83 -21.54 7.26
N SER A 248 16.38 -22.29 6.25
CA SER A 248 14.97 -22.59 6.00
C SER A 248 14.49 -23.76 6.85
N ILE A 249 13.19 -23.79 7.19
CA ILE A 249 12.58 -24.89 7.94
C ILE A 249 12.60 -26.14 7.06
N ALA A 250 13.37 -27.16 7.44
CA ALA A 250 13.49 -28.43 6.71
C ALA A 250 12.45 -29.46 7.16
N SER A 251 12.04 -29.40 8.43
CA SER A 251 11.07 -30.34 9.00
C SER A 251 10.21 -29.69 10.06
N GLN A 252 8.96 -30.13 10.15
CA GLN A 252 8.06 -29.89 11.28
C GLN A 252 7.52 -31.24 11.77
N THR A 253 7.68 -31.52 13.06
CA THR A 253 7.02 -32.67 13.70
C THR A 253 5.88 -32.19 14.58
N LEU A 254 4.68 -32.70 14.32
CA LEU A 254 3.46 -32.35 15.05
C LEU A 254 3.06 -33.49 15.99
N TYR A 255 2.86 -33.13 17.25
CA TYR A 255 2.46 -34.04 18.32
C TYR A 255 1.06 -33.69 18.83
N HIS A 256 0.24 -34.71 19.10
CA HIS A 256 -1.04 -34.57 19.78
C HIS A 256 -1.08 -35.49 21.02
N PRO A 257 -1.84 -35.13 22.07
CA PRO A 257 -2.04 -36.00 23.20
C PRO A 257 -2.83 -37.25 22.79
N ASP A 258 -2.41 -38.41 23.27
CA ASP A 258 -3.19 -39.64 23.22
C ASP A 258 -4.27 -39.69 24.33
N GLU A 259 -4.99 -40.80 24.45
CA GLU A 259 -6.03 -41.00 25.48
C GLU A 259 -5.50 -40.88 26.92
N THR A 260 -4.19 -41.00 27.12
CA THR A 260 -3.53 -40.85 28.42
C THR A 260 -2.99 -39.44 28.67
N GLY A 261 -3.12 -38.54 27.68
CA GLY A 261 -2.56 -37.19 27.70
C GLY A 261 -1.08 -37.13 27.30
N MET A 262 -0.46 -38.25 26.92
CA MET A 262 0.94 -38.24 26.46
C MET A 262 1.02 -37.78 25.01
N LEU A 263 1.97 -36.88 24.73
CA LEU A 263 2.19 -36.40 23.37
C LEU A 263 2.78 -37.52 22.50
N LYS A 264 2.12 -37.80 21.37
CA LYS A 264 2.55 -38.74 20.33
C LYS A 264 2.69 -38.03 19.01
N VAL A 265 3.72 -38.40 18.24
CA VAL A 265 3.87 -37.94 16.86
C VAL A 265 2.61 -38.30 16.09
N SER A 266 2.01 -37.31 15.44
CA SER A 266 0.85 -37.49 14.57
C SER A 266 1.23 -37.30 13.11
N PHE A 267 2.03 -36.26 12.84
CA PHE A 267 2.50 -35.96 11.50
C PHE A 267 3.95 -35.52 11.53
N VAL A 268 4.69 -35.86 10.48
CA VAL A 268 5.97 -35.24 10.15
C VAL A 268 5.82 -34.59 8.79
N PHE A 269 6.24 -33.33 8.66
CA PHE A 269 6.29 -32.60 7.41
C PHE A 269 7.75 -32.39 7.03
N ALA A 270 8.13 -32.80 5.82
CA ALA A 270 9.44 -32.48 5.25
C ALA A 270 9.28 -31.41 4.18
N TYR A 271 10.15 -30.41 4.20
CA TYR A 271 10.16 -29.29 3.28
C TYR A 271 11.45 -29.25 2.48
N ILE A 272 11.30 -29.31 1.16
CA ILE A 272 12.41 -29.32 0.21
C ILE A 272 12.35 -28.02 -0.58
N TYR A 273 13.50 -27.37 -0.71
CA TYR A 273 13.63 -26.07 -1.37
C TYR A 273 14.46 -26.20 -2.65
N PHE A 274 14.19 -25.30 -3.59
CA PHE A 274 15.13 -25.00 -4.67
C PHE A 274 16.34 -24.22 -4.14
N SER A 275 17.40 -24.13 -4.94
CA SER A 275 18.63 -23.42 -4.55
C SER A 275 18.46 -21.90 -4.39
N ASP A 276 17.38 -21.32 -4.91
CA ASP A 276 17.00 -19.91 -4.70
C ASP A 276 16.25 -19.69 -3.36
N GLY A 277 15.93 -20.78 -2.66
CA GLY A 277 15.20 -20.78 -1.41
C GLY A 277 13.68 -20.74 -1.55
N ASN A 278 13.12 -20.93 -2.75
CA ASN A 278 11.68 -21.17 -2.92
C ASN A 278 11.34 -22.61 -2.52
N LEU A 279 10.23 -22.79 -1.79
CA LEU A 279 9.71 -24.12 -1.44
C LEU A 279 9.35 -24.90 -2.71
N ASN A 280 10.05 -26.01 -2.96
CA ASN A 280 9.70 -26.94 -4.02
C ASN A 280 8.60 -27.88 -3.55
N LYS A 281 8.80 -28.56 -2.41
CA LYS A 281 7.93 -29.66 -2.00
C LYS A 281 7.69 -29.68 -0.51
N GLN A 282 6.45 -29.99 -0.13
CA GLN A 282 6.07 -30.44 1.21
C GLN A 282 5.63 -31.91 1.12
N ILE A 283 6.21 -32.77 1.95
CA ILE A 283 5.82 -34.18 2.08
C ILE A 283 5.27 -34.38 3.48
N THR A 284 4.09 -35.00 3.59
CA THR A 284 3.43 -35.31 4.86
C THR A 284 3.51 -36.80 5.14
N PHE A 285 4.02 -37.14 6.30
CA PHE A 285 4.17 -38.50 6.80
C PHE A 285 3.29 -38.72 8.04
N ILE A 286 2.83 -39.96 8.22
CA ILE A 286 2.25 -40.46 9.48
C ILE A 286 3.12 -41.61 10.01
N PRO A 287 3.21 -41.79 11.34
CA PRO A 287 3.85 -42.99 11.89
C PRO A 287 3.13 -44.26 11.41
N ASP A 288 3.89 -45.29 11.04
CA ASP A 288 3.35 -46.59 10.65
C ASP A 288 4.27 -47.75 11.12
N THR A 289 4.01 -48.96 10.64
CA THR A 289 4.79 -50.16 10.97
C THR A 289 5.87 -50.52 9.95
N SER A 290 6.22 -49.61 9.03
CA SER A 290 7.27 -49.84 8.03
C SER A 290 8.65 -49.91 8.69
N PHE A 291 9.68 -50.25 7.89
CA PHE A 291 11.06 -50.32 8.37
C PHE A 291 11.60 -48.95 8.80
N ASP A 292 11.21 -47.88 8.10
CA ASP A 292 11.52 -46.49 8.45
C ASP A 292 10.53 -45.87 9.46
N GLY A 293 9.43 -46.56 9.76
CA GLY A 293 8.42 -46.20 10.76
C GLY A 293 7.46 -45.11 10.33
N TYR A 294 7.41 -44.77 9.03
CA TYR A 294 6.57 -43.72 8.49
C TYR A 294 5.99 -44.07 7.11
N ALA A 295 4.73 -43.71 6.89
CA ALA A 295 4.07 -43.74 5.59
C ALA A 295 3.86 -42.32 5.03
N VAL A 296 4.11 -42.13 3.73
CA VAL A 296 3.74 -40.89 3.01
C VAL A 296 2.24 -40.89 2.74
N ILE A 297 1.55 -39.81 3.12
CA ILE A 297 0.10 -39.66 2.88
C ILE A 297 -0.26 -38.53 1.92
N SER A 298 0.59 -37.52 1.80
CA SER A 298 0.35 -36.36 0.94
C SER A 298 1.67 -35.74 0.48
N GLN A 299 1.74 -35.37 -0.79
CA GLN A 299 2.84 -34.58 -1.35
C GLN A 299 2.26 -33.37 -2.07
N ARG A 300 2.83 -32.20 -1.76
CA ARG A 300 2.47 -30.91 -2.37
C ARG A 300 3.69 -30.32 -3.04
N THR A 301 3.62 -30.09 -4.34
CA THR A 301 4.75 -29.61 -5.14
C THR A 301 4.42 -28.26 -5.76
N HIS A 302 5.33 -27.31 -5.67
CA HIS A 302 5.29 -26.01 -6.34
C HIS A 302 6.43 -25.93 -7.35
N ASP A 303 6.13 -25.36 -8.51
CA ASP A 303 7.11 -25.28 -9.60
C ASP A 303 6.82 -24.07 -10.50
N ASN A 304 7.67 -23.86 -11.51
CA ASN A 304 7.55 -22.82 -12.52
C ASN A 304 7.47 -21.42 -11.91
N TYR A 305 8.29 -21.16 -10.89
CA TYR A 305 8.33 -19.87 -10.21
C TYR A 305 8.64 -18.73 -11.18
N SER A 306 7.89 -17.65 -11.07
CA SER A 306 8.24 -16.39 -11.75
C SER A 306 9.27 -15.60 -10.94
N GLU A 307 10.01 -14.69 -11.58
CA GLU A 307 10.93 -13.79 -10.86
C GLU A 307 10.20 -12.77 -9.96
N LYS A 308 8.88 -12.66 -10.06
CA LYS A 308 8.07 -11.73 -9.26
C LYS A 308 7.91 -12.25 -7.82
N LEU A 309 8.00 -11.34 -6.86
CA LEU A 309 7.89 -11.65 -5.44
C LEU A 309 6.47 -12.05 -5.06
N ASN A 310 6.36 -13.08 -4.23
CA ASN A 310 5.12 -13.38 -3.53
C ASN A 310 5.07 -12.58 -2.23
N ARG A 311 4.26 -11.53 -2.22
CA ARG A 311 4.10 -10.66 -1.05
C ARG A 311 3.08 -11.20 -0.05
N PHE A 312 2.27 -12.18 -0.42
CA PHE A 312 1.19 -12.66 0.44
C PHE A 312 1.56 -13.97 1.16
N PRO A 313 1.31 -14.04 2.48
CA PRO A 313 1.53 -15.24 3.27
C PRO A 313 0.39 -16.27 3.10
N VAL A 314 0.17 -16.76 1.87
CA VAL A 314 -0.98 -17.63 1.59
C VAL A 314 -0.74 -19.08 2.02
N ASN A 315 0.53 -19.51 2.16
CA ASN A 315 0.94 -20.86 2.53
C ASN A 315 2.19 -20.84 3.44
N GLU A 316 2.02 -20.39 4.67
CA GLU A 316 3.11 -20.34 5.65
C GLU A 316 3.26 -21.66 6.41
N ILE A 317 4.51 -22.07 6.66
CA ILE A 317 4.80 -23.19 7.58
C ILE A 317 4.66 -22.69 9.03
N VAL A 318 5.26 -21.52 9.29
CA VAL A 318 5.10 -20.79 10.53
C VAL A 318 4.69 -19.37 10.15
N PRO A 319 3.66 -18.80 10.79
CA PRO A 319 3.22 -17.45 10.47
C PRO A 319 4.37 -16.44 10.52
N THR A 320 4.38 -15.49 9.60
CA THR A 320 5.40 -14.45 9.39
C THR A 320 6.74 -14.93 8.80
N ILE A 321 6.94 -16.24 8.58
CA ILE A 321 8.14 -16.77 7.91
C ILE A 321 7.83 -17.07 6.45
N ILE A 322 8.46 -16.32 5.54
CA ILE A 322 8.28 -16.46 4.09
C ILE A 322 9.02 -17.71 3.59
N THR A 323 8.26 -18.71 3.15
CA THR A 323 8.76 -19.97 2.58
C THR A 323 8.69 -20.03 1.06
N GLN A 324 7.84 -19.19 0.47
CA GLN A 324 7.69 -19.00 -0.97
C GLN A 324 7.99 -17.55 -1.29
N LYS A 325 9.24 -17.25 -1.64
CA LYS A 325 9.72 -15.88 -1.91
C LYS A 325 9.13 -15.33 -3.20
N ASN A 326 8.94 -16.20 -4.18
CA ASN A 326 8.44 -15.88 -5.52
C ASN A 326 7.04 -16.46 -5.74
N LEU A 327 6.34 -15.94 -6.76
CA LEU A 327 5.03 -16.47 -7.16
C LEU A 327 5.22 -17.81 -7.90
N PRO A 328 4.65 -18.93 -7.40
CA PRO A 328 4.69 -20.21 -8.10
C PRO A 328 3.86 -20.13 -9.38
N GLY A 329 4.29 -20.82 -10.44
CA GLY A 329 3.54 -20.96 -11.69
C GLY A 329 2.64 -22.18 -11.71
N SER A 330 2.91 -23.18 -10.88
CA SER A 330 2.07 -24.37 -10.75
C SER A 330 2.07 -24.94 -9.34
N TYR A 331 1.03 -25.72 -9.04
CA TYR A 331 0.86 -26.45 -7.79
C TYR A 331 0.29 -27.84 -8.08
N ARG A 332 0.90 -28.89 -7.51
CA ARG A 332 0.47 -30.28 -7.64
C ARG A 332 0.23 -30.89 -6.28
N ILE A 333 -0.88 -31.62 -6.13
CA ILE A 333 -1.24 -32.35 -4.91
C ILE A 333 -1.36 -33.84 -5.26
N GLU A 334 -0.62 -34.67 -4.55
CA GLU A 334 -0.67 -36.12 -4.62
C GLU A 334 -1.08 -36.67 -3.25
N GLU A 335 -2.33 -37.08 -3.10
CA GLU A 335 -2.91 -37.48 -1.81
C GLU A 335 -4.06 -38.49 -2.01
N ASN A 336 -4.09 -39.57 -1.22
CA ASN A 336 -5.14 -40.59 -1.27
C ASN A 336 -5.43 -41.14 -2.69
N GLY A 337 -4.37 -41.37 -3.49
CA GLY A 337 -4.48 -41.85 -4.87
C GLY A 337 -4.99 -40.81 -5.88
N THR A 338 -5.22 -39.57 -5.43
CA THR A 338 -5.57 -38.44 -6.28
C THR A 338 -4.30 -37.67 -6.65
N ASP A 339 -4.21 -37.23 -7.91
CA ASP A 339 -3.14 -36.40 -8.43
C ASP A 339 -3.76 -35.21 -9.19
N LEU A 340 -3.69 -34.03 -8.60
CA LEU A 340 -4.28 -32.80 -9.12
C LEU A 340 -3.18 -31.79 -9.42
N ILE A 341 -3.21 -31.24 -10.64
CA ILE A 341 -2.27 -30.21 -11.08
C ILE A 341 -3.04 -28.94 -11.40
N TYR A 342 -2.57 -27.83 -10.86
CA TYR A 342 -3.08 -26.49 -11.07
C TYR A 342 -1.98 -25.63 -11.68
N SER A 343 -2.31 -24.92 -12.76
CA SER A 343 -1.45 -23.87 -13.32
C SER A 343 -1.99 -22.52 -12.91
N PHE A 344 -1.10 -21.63 -12.49
CA PHE A 344 -1.43 -20.29 -12.07
C PHE A 344 -1.15 -19.29 -13.20
N SER A 345 -2.10 -18.38 -13.42
CA SER A 345 -1.90 -17.16 -14.19
C SER A 345 -2.03 -15.94 -13.27
N TYR A 346 -1.26 -14.88 -13.54
CA TYR A 346 -1.24 -13.68 -12.71
C TYR A 346 -1.50 -12.42 -13.53
N GLU A 347 -2.19 -11.47 -12.92
CA GLU A 347 -2.32 -10.08 -13.39
C GLU A 347 -1.59 -9.16 -12.40
N PHE A 348 -0.95 -8.11 -12.91
CA PHE A 348 -0.08 -7.22 -12.13
C PHE A 348 -0.52 -5.76 -12.25
N ASP A 349 -0.27 -4.97 -11.21
CA ASP A 349 -0.43 -3.51 -11.25
C ASP A 349 0.80 -2.80 -11.88
N SER A 350 0.75 -1.47 -11.92
CA SER A 350 1.85 -0.61 -12.42
C SER A 350 3.15 -0.77 -11.63
N ASP A 351 3.07 -1.21 -10.38
CA ASP A 351 4.22 -1.45 -9.49
C ASP A 351 4.73 -2.90 -9.59
N ASN A 352 4.25 -3.66 -10.60
CA ASN A 352 4.57 -5.06 -10.82
C ASN A 352 4.20 -6.00 -9.66
N ARG A 353 3.22 -5.63 -8.83
CA ARG A 353 2.68 -6.47 -7.76
C ARG A 353 1.50 -7.28 -8.30
N ALA A 354 1.40 -8.55 -7.92
CA ALA A 354 0.27 -9.37 -8.34
C ALA A 354 -1.01 -8.85 -7.69
N ILE A 355 -2.01 -8.52 -8.51
CA ILE A 355 -3.34 -8.08 -8.07
C ILE A 355 -4.40 -9.17 -8.27
N LYS A 356 -4.09 -10.19 -9.07
CA LYS A 356 -4.95 -11.36 -9.27
C LYS A 356 -4.14 -12.60 -9.62
N ARG A 357 -4.57 -13.76 -9.11
CA ARG A 357 -4.14 -15.10 -9.50
C ARG A 357 -5.36 -15.88 -9.97
N SER A 358 -5.26 -16.61 -11.07
CA SER A 358 -6.33 -17.50 -11.54
C SER A 358 -5.82 -18.92 -11.80
N THR A 359 -6.67 -19.91 -11.57
CA THR A 359 -6.55 -21.29 -12.05
C THR A 359 -7.76 -21.62 -12.92
N SER A 360 -7.95 -22.89 -13.30
CA SER A 360 -9.16 -23.35 -13.98
C SER A 360 -10.45 -23.11 -13.19
N ASN A 361 -10.40 -23.18 -11.86
CA ASN A 361 -11.61 -23.21 -11.01
C ASN A 361 -11.57 -22.23 -9.83
N GLU A 362 -10.48 -21.47 -9.67
CA GLU A 362 -10.25 -20.58 -8.54
C GLU A 362 -9.70 -19.24 -9.01
N ILE A 363 -10.18 -18.15 -8.42
CA ILE A 363 -9.62 -16.80 -8.57
C ILE A 363 -9.25 -16.27 -7.20
N THR A 364 -8.05 -15.70 -7.07
CA THR A 364 -7.64 -14.91 -5.92
C THR A 364 -7.37 -13.48 -6.34
N THR A 365 -7.97 -12.50 -5.69
CA THR A 365 -7.63 -11.07 -5.84
C THR A 365 -6.80 -10.60 -4.65
N TYR A 366 -5.89 -9.67 -4.90
CA TYR A 366 -4.97 -9.13 -3.92
C TYR A 366 -5.09 -7.61 -3.86
N SER A 367 -4.94 -7.04 -2.68
CA SER A 367 -4.92 -5.60 -2.46
C SER A 367 -3.77 -5.22 -1.56
N TYR A 368 -3.17 -4.06 -1.84
CA TYR A 368 -2.05 -3.51 -1.09
C TYR A 368 -2.48 -2.19 -0.44
N TYR A 369 -1.72 -1.75 0.55
CA TYR A 369 -1.83 -0.40 1.09
C TYR A 369 -1.20 0.63 0.16
#